data_AF-A0A1C4EIB3-F1
#
_entry.id   AF-A0A1C4EIB3-F1
#
_cell.length_a   1.000
_cell.length_b   1.000
_cell.length_c   1.000
_cell.angle_alpha   90.00
_cell.angle_beta   90.00
_cell.angle_gamma   90.00
#
_symmetry.space_group_name_H-M   'P 1'
#
loop_
_entity.id
_entity.type
_entity.pdbx_description
1 polymer ?
#
loop_
_entity_poly.entity_id
_entity_poly.type
_entity_poly.pdbx_seq_one_letter_code
_entity_poly.pdbx_strand_id
1 'polypeptide(L)'
;MVYSIDPRKDKEELLRNFDKIFLKLFPNFVRDINTLFPPEDQIILKNGELLNTDLRIFALIRIGITETEKIAQILEYAVKTIYSYKTRLKNKALVPNEVFEERVMNFRTV
;
A
#
# COMPACT_ATOMS: atom_id res chain seq x y z
N MET A 1 15.91 -20.67 -27.64
CA MET A 1 14.66 -20.48 -26.86
C MET A 1 14.72 -19.11 -26.23
N VAL A 2 13.93 -18.16 -26.74
CA VAL A 2 13.77 -16.87 -26.06
C VAL A 2 12.74 -17.12 -24.97
N TYR A 3 13.17 -17.08 -23.70
CA TYR A 3 12.22 -17.09 -22.58
C TYR A 3 11.29 -15.90 -22.78
N SER A 4 10.01 -16.16 -22.98
CA SER A 4 8.99 -15.14 -23.08
C SER A 4 8.82 -14.54 -21.70
N ILE A 5 9.56 -13.47 -21.42
CA ILE A 5 9.38 -12.66 -20.21
C ILE A 5 7.98 -12.05 -20.30
N ASP A 6 7.04 -12.51 -19.47
CA ASP A 6 5.71 -11.87 -19.37
C ASP A 6 5.84 -10.75 -18.35
N PRO A 7 5.91 -9.48 -18.78
CA PRO A 7 6.16 -8.35 -17.89
C PRO A 7 5.11 -8.22 -16.77
N ARG A 8 3.90 -8.77 -16.96
CA ARG A 8 2.87 -8.78 -15.91
C ARG A 8 3.21 -9.73 -14.78
N LYS A 9 3.76 -10.91 -15.09
CA LYS A 9 4.18 -11.89 -14.08
C LYS A 9 5.36 -11.37 -13.27
N ASP A 10 6.31 -10.72 -13.92
CA ASP A 10 7.47 -10.12 -13.27
C ASP A 10 7.04 -9.03 -12.28
N LYS A 11 6.10 -8.17 -12.68
CA LYS A 11 5.51 -7.16 -11.80
C LYS A 11 4.84 -7.78 -10.58
N GLU A 12 3.97 -8.77 -10.78
CA GLU A 12 3.27 -9.44 -9.69
C GLU A 12 4.25 -10.09 -8.71
N GLU A 13 5.33 -10.68 -9.21
CA GLU A 13 6.38 -11.27 -8.39
C GLU A 13 7.16 -10.20 -7.61
N LEU A 14 7.53 -9.08 -8.25
CA LEU A 14 8.19 -7.95 -7.60
C LEU A 14 7.33 -7.38 -6.46
N LEU A 15 6.04 -7.12 -6.72
CA LEU A 15 5.11 -6.62 -5.71
C LEU A 15 4.91 -7.63 -4.58
N ARG A 16 4.83 -8.93 -4.90
CA ARG A 16 4.70 -9.96 -3.88
C ARG A 16 5.95 -10.12 -3.02
N ASN A 17 7.14 -9.94 -3.60
CA ASN A 17 8.40 -9.93 -2.86
C ASN A 17 8.51 -8.68 -1.98
N PHE A 18 8.11 -7.52 -2.49
CA PHE A 18 7.95 -6.30 -1.70
C PHE A 18 7.02 -6.53 -0.51
N ASP A 19 5.80 -7.05 -0.73
CA ASP A 19 4.80 -7.29 0.32
C ASP A 19 5.39 -8.19 1.43
N LYS A 20 6.08 -9.27 1.06
CA LYS A 20 6.71 -10.20 2.02
C LYS A 20 7.80 -9.52 2.86
N ILE A 21 8.69 -8.78 2.21
CA ILE A 21 9.80 -8.10 2.91
C ILE A 21 9.22 -7.02 3.84
N PHE A 22 8.28 -6.23 3.33
CA PHE A 22 7.63 -5.18 4.09
C PHE A 22 6.90 -5.72 5.32
N LEU A 23 6.08 -6.77 5.18
CA LEU A 23 5.34 -7.37 6.29
C LEU A 23 6.23 -8.08 7.32
N LYS A 24 7.45 -8.51 6.94
CA LYS A 24 8.43 -8.97 7.93
C LYS A 24 8.90 -7.83 8.84
N LEU A 25 9.02 -6.62 8.31
CA LEU A 25 9.43 -5.42 9.05
C LEU A 25 8.26 -4.80 9.82
N PHE A 26 7.04 -4.89 9.27
CA PHE A 26 5.82 -4.32 9.84
C PHE A 26 4.71 -5.38 9.92
N PRO A 27 4.83 -6.38 10.80
CA PRO A 27 3.90 -7.53 10.84
C PRO A 27 2.47 -7.14 11.19
N ASN A 28 2.29 -6.02 11.91
CA ASN A 28 0.98 -5.52 12.30
C ASN A 28 0.40 -4.49 11.34
N PHE A 29 1.09 -4.16 10.24
CA PHE A 29 0.75 -3.01 9.39
C PHE A 29 -0.71 -3.00 8.93
N VAL A 30 -1.23 -4.12 8.44
CA VAL A 30 -2.62 -4.20 7.95
C VAL A 30 -3.61 -3.95 9.09
N ARG A 31 -3.34 -4.53 10.26
CA ARG A 31 -4.17 -4.31 11.45
C ARG A 31 -4.13 -2.85 11.87
N ASP A 32 -2.94 -2.26 11.96
CA ASP A 32 -2.74 -0.90 12.44
C ASP A 32 -3.34 0.12 11.46
N ILE A 33 -3.21 -0.10 10.13
CA ILE A 33 -3.94 0.65 9.09
C ILE A 33 -5.45 0.55 9.33
N ASN A 34 -5.99 -0.66 9.52
CA ASN A 34 -7.44 -0.86 9.71
C ASN A 34 -7.99 -0.17 10.97
N THR A 35 -7.16 0.13 11.97
CA THR A 35 -7.60 0.94 13.13
C THR A 35 -7.94 2.39 12.78
N LEU A 36 -7.50 2.87 11.61
CA LEU A 36 -7.81 4.21 11.10
C LEU A 36 -9.18 4.29 10.41
N PHE A 37 -9.90 3.17 10.26
CA PHE A 37 -11.16 3.09 9.54
C PHE A 37 -12.29 2.55 10.44
N PRO A 38 -13.54 2.97 10.22
CA PRO A 38 -14.67 2.32 10.86
C PRO A 38 -14.81 0.87 10.35
N PRO A 39 -15.44 -0.05 11.12
CA PRO A 39 -15.51 -1.48 10.78
C PRO A 39 -16.00 -1.78 9.35
N GLU A 40 -16.95 -0.99 8.83
CA GLU A 40 -17.53 -1.10 7.50
C GLU A 40 -16.59 -0.72 6.35
N ASP A 41 -15.57 0.09 6.62
CA ASP A 41 -14.58 0.55 5.64
C ASP A 41 -13.19 -0.07 5.84
N GLN A 42 -13.07 -1.04 6.76
CA GLN A 42 -11.83 -1.78 6.95
C GLN A 42 -11.44 -2.55 5.68
N ILE A 43 -10.13 -2.55 5.41
CA ILE A 43 -9.56 -3.22 4.24
C ILE A 43 -9.54 -4.73 4.53
N ILE A 44 -10.29 -5.48 3.72
CA ILE A 44 -10.32 -6.94 3.75
C ILE A 44 -9.51 -7.48 2.57
N LEU A 45 -8.47 -8.24 2.87
CA LEU A 45 -7.62 -8.90 1.87
C LEU A 45 -8.31 -10.16 1.33
N LYS A 46 -8.16 -10.42 0.02
CA LYS A 46 -8.64 -11.68 -0.58
C LYS A 46 -7.70 -12.83 -0.26
N ASN A 47 -8.19 -14.06 -0.42
CA ASN A 47 -7.37 -15.26 -0.22
C ASN A 47 -6.09 -15.20 -1.08
N GLY A 48 -4.94 -15.30 -0.43
CA GLY A 48 -3.63 -15.26 -1.06
C GLY A 48 -3.03 -13.86 -1.27
N GLU A 49 -3.77 -12.79 -1.00
CA GLU A 49 -3.23 -11.42 -0.99
C GLU A 49 -2.47 -11.15 0.31
N LEU A 50 -1.27 -10.60 0.19
CA LEU A 50 -0.50 -10.10 1.32
C LEU A 50 -0.83 -8.63 1.59
N LEU A 51 -0.85 -7.84 0.51
CA LEU A 51 -1.32 -6.46 0.48
C LEU A 51 -2.11 -6.24 -0.81
N ASN A 52 -3.13 -5.38 -0.76
CA ASN A 52 -3.76 -4.84 -1.96
C ASN A 52 -3.10 -3.53 -2.38
N THR A 53 -3.54 -2.93 -3.49
CA THR A 53 -2.95 -1.68 -4.00
C THR A 53 -3.01 -0.52 -2.99
N ASP A 54 -4.12 -0.41 -2.26
CA ASP A 54 -4.34 0.64 -1.26
C ASP A 54 -3.30 0.54 -0.13
N LEU A 55 -3.09 -0.68 0.37
CA LEU A 55 -2.07 -0.96 1.38
C LEU A 55 -0.65 -0.77 0.86
N ARG A 56 -0.37 -1.13 -0.40
CA ARG A 56 0.97 -0.95 -1.01
C ARG A 56 1.35 0.52 -1.14
N ILE A 57 0.40 1.40 -1.45
CA ILE A 57 0.65 2.85 -1.48
C ILE A 57 1.14 3.33 -0.11
N PHE A 58 0.46 2.93 0.96
CA PHE A 58 0.85 3.33 2.31
C PHE A 58 2.11 2.61 2.81
N ALA A 59 2.35 1.39 2.37
CA ALA A 59 3.60 0.67 2.64
C ALA A 59 4.81 1.39 2.03
N LEU A 60 4.68 1.87 0.79
CA LEU A 60 5.72 2.66 0.11
C LEU A 60 5.97 3.99 0.84
N ILE A 61 4.91 4.69 1.23
CA ILE A 61 5.02 5.91 2.06
C ILE A 61 5.74 5.60 3.38
N ARG A 62 5.37 4.50 4.04
CA ARG A 62 5.93 4.10 5.35
C ARG A 62 7.44 3.84 5.32
N ILE A 63 7.98 3.40 4.17
CA ILE A 63 9.42 3.20 3.98
C ILE A 63 10.13 4.43 3.39
N GLY A 64 9.45 5.57 3.28
CA GLY A 64 10.03 6.85 2.86
C GLY A 64 9.83 7.21 1.38
N ILE A 65 9.09 6.41 0.61
CA ILE A 65 8.74 6.74 -0.77
C ILE A 65 7.42 7.52 -0.76
N THR A 66 7.52 8.84 -0.63
CA THR A 66 6.37 9.73 -0.45
C THR A 66 5.92 10.46 -1.72
N GLU A 67 6.80 10.56 -2.73
CA GLU A 67 6.51 11.20 -4.01
C GLU A 67 5.48 10.39 -4.81
N THR A 68 4.34 11.00 -5.11
CA THR A 68 3.22 10.35 -5.81
C THR A 68 3.64 9.80 -7.17
N GLU A 69 4.52 10.50 -7.88
CA GLU A 69 5.09 10.11 -9.17
C GLU A 69 5.92 8.84 -9.05
N LYS A 70 6.74 8.70 -8.01
CA LYS A 70 7.53 7.48 -7.74
C LYS A 70 6.63 6.31 -7.38
N ILE A 71 5.62 6.53 -6.54
CA ILE A 71 4.64 5.50 -6.20
C ILE A 71 3.90 5.03 -7.46
N ALA A 72 3.48 5.96 -8.32
CA ALA A 72 2.81 5.67 -9.57
C ALA A 72 3.71 4.84 -10.51
N GLN A 73 4.99 5.20 -10.60
CA GLN A 73 5.97 4.44 -11.38
C GLN A 73 6.16 3.01 -10.85
N ILE A 74 6.34 2.83 -9.54
CA ILE A 74 6.57 1.51 -8.91
C ILE A 74 5.36 0.59 -9.06
N LEU A 75 4.16 1.14 -8.91
CA LEU A 75 2.92 0.37 -9.04
C LEU A 75 2.43 0.28 -10.50
N GLU A 76 3.11 0.96 -11.42
CA GLU A 76 2.77 1.17 -12.83
C GLU A 76 1.31 1.63 -13.02
N TYR A 77 0.92 2.64 -12.25
CA TYR A 77 -0.34 3.34 -12.44
C TYR A 77 -0.10 4.76 -12.97
N ALA A 78 -1.14 5.36 -13.55
CA ALA A 78 -1.10 6.80 -13.80
C ALA A 78 -1.07 7.56 -12.46
N VAL A 79 -0.36 8.68 -12.41
CA VAL A 79 -0.26 9.54 -11.21
C VAL A 79 -1.65 9.91 -10.66
N LYS A 80 -2.60 10.24 -11.54
CA LYS A 80 -4.00 10.51 -11.18
C LYS A 80 -4.69 9.38 -10.43
N THR A 81 -4.35 8.13 -10.74
CA THR A 81 -4.91 6.94 -10.09
C THR A 81 -4.39 6.83 -8.68
N ILE A 82 -3.10 7.10 -8.44
CA ILE A 82 -2.53 7.14 -7.09
C ILE A 82 -3.18 8.26 -6.26
N TYR A 83 -3.35 9.46 -6.82
CA TYR A 83 -4.11 10.53 -6.15
C TYR A 83 -5.52 10.07 -5.77
N SER A 84 -6.23 9.42 -6.69
CA SER A 84 -7.59 8.93 -6.44
C SER A 84 -7.65 7.88 -5.33
N TYR A 85 -6.68 6.95 -5.28
CA TYR A 85 -6.58 5.96 -4.21
C TYR A 85 -6.28 6.60 -2.85
N LYS A 86 -5.30 7.52 -2.80
CA LYS A 86 -5.00 8.27 -1.56
C LYS A 86 -6.23 9.02 -1.05
N THR A 87 -6.90 9.78 -1.92
CA THR A 87 -8.09 10.56 -1.56
C THR A 87 -9.23 9.66 -1.08
N ARG A 88 -9.50 8.55 -1.78
CA ARG A 88 -10.56 7.61 -1.38
C ARG A 88 -10.35 7.05 0.02
N LEU A 89 -9.12 6.62 0.34
CA LEU A 89 -8.79 6.08 1.67
C LEU A 89 -8.87 7.17 2.73
N LYS A 90 -8.26 8.32 2.49
CA LYS A 90 -8.31 9.45 3.44
C LYS A 90 -9.74 9.84 3.80
N ASN A 91 -10.63 9.94 2.81
CA ASN A 91 -12.03 10.29 3.03
C ASN A 91 -12.85 9.26 3.83
N LYS A 92 -12.37 8.02 3.93
CA LYS A 92 -12.99 6.94 4.73
C LYS A 92 -12.38 6.82 6.13
N ALA A 93 -11.31 7.54 6.41
CA ALA A 93 -10.60 7.43 7.66
C ALA A 93 -11.33 8.15 8.80
N LEU A 94 -11.16 7.64 10.02
CA LEU A 94 -11.63 8.24 11.27
C LEU A 94 -10.80 9.46 11.70
N VAL A 95 -9.72 9.75 10.99
CA VAL A 95 -8.78 10.83 11.31
C VAL A 95 -8.76 11.90 10.20
N PRO A 96 -8.47 13.17 10.52
CA PRO A 96 -8.34 14.20 9.50
C PRO A 96 -7.30 13.85 8.42
N ASN A 97 -7.55 14.30 7.19
CA ASN A 97 -6.74 13.98 6.01
C ASN A 97 -5.28 14.43 6.14
N GLU A 98 -5.05 15.51 6.88
CA GLU A 98 -3.76 16.15 7.14
C GLU A 98 -2.89 15.30 8.06
N VAL A 99 -3.50 14.58 9.01
CA VAL A 99 -2.79 13.73 9.99
C VAL A 99 -2.75 12.26 9.58
N PHE A 100 -3.49 11.86 8.54
CA PHE A 100 -3.55 10.46 8.12
C PHE A 100 -2.18 9.88 7.79
N GLU A 101 -1.39 10.57 6.95
CA GLU A 101 -0.07 10.09 6.55
C GLU A 101 0.90 10.06 7.74
N GLU A 102 0.81 11.03 8.65
CA GLU A 102 1.59 11.06 9.89
C GLU A 102 1.27 9.84 10.79
N ARG A 103 -0.02 9.50 10.93
CA ARG A 103 -0.46 8.32 11.68
C ARG A 103 0.12 7.04 11.10
N VAL A 104 0.11 6.90 9.78
CA VAL A 104 0.72 5.76 9.08
C VAL A 104 2.23 5.68 9.37
N MET A 105 2.93 6.81 9.32
CA MET A 105 4.37 6.87 9.60
C MET A 105 4.72 6.47 11.04
N ASN A 106 3.85 6.76 12.00
CA ASN A 106 4.06 6.52 13.42
C ASN A 106 3.70 5.09 13.88
N PHE A 107 3.29 4.18 12.99
CA PHE A 107 3.09 2.79 13.36
C PHE A 107 4.39 2.16 13.87
N ARG A 108 4.28 1.48 15.02
CA ARG A 108 5.43 0.85 15.69
C ARG A 108 6.09 -0.16 14.76
N THR A 109 7.39 0.01 14.57
CA THR A 109 8.26 -1.05 14.05
C THR A 109 8.57 -2.04 15.19
N VAL A 110 8.84 -3.30 14.86
CA VAL A 110 9.45 -4.26 15.80
C VAL A 110 10.87 -3.85 16.17
#